data_AF-A0A376TFB7-F1
#
_entry.id   AF-A0A376TFB7-F1
#
_cell.length_a   1.000
_cell.length_b   1.000
_cell.length_c   1.000
_cell.angle_alpha   90.00
_cell.angle_beta   90.00
_cell.angle_gamma   90.00
#
_symmetry.space_group_name_H-M   'P 1'
#
loop_
_entity.id
_entity.type
_entity.pdbx_description
1 polymer ?
#
loop_
_entity_poly.entity_id
_entity_poly.type
_entity_poly.pdbx_seq_one_letter_code
_entity_poly.pdbx_strand_id
1 'polypeptide(L)'
;MNDIAQLAGMSEQEIALAAEAAREKGLDNKWLIPLLNTTQQPALAEMRDRATREKLFIAGWTRAEKNDGNDTRAIIQRLVEIRAQQAKLLGFPHYAAWKIADQMAKTPEAALNFMREIVPAARQRASDELASIQAVIDKQQGGFSAQPWDWAFYAEQVRREKFDLDEAQLKPYFELNTVLNEGVFWTANQLFGIKFVDVLIFLSTILTFVCGKFLIIMAWDWRYFTVISSPVIQKAAVHGWAILLSNQRLMKRIR
;
A
#
# COMPACT_ATOMS: atom_id res chain seq x y z
N MET A 1 8.61 1.32 19.33
CA MET A 1 8.30 0.46 20.49
C MET A 1 9.48 0.46 21.44
N ASN A 2 9.21 0.38 22.74
CA ASN A 2 10.21 0.49 23.81
C ASN A 2 10.56 -0.86 24.44
N ASP A 3 9.73 -1.87 24.23
CA ASP A 3 9.85 -3.21 24.80
C ASP A 3 9.47 -4.23 23.74
N ILE A 4 10.19 -5.36 23.68
CA ILE A 4 9.93 -6.46 22.76
C ILE A 4 8.57 -7.10 23.03
N ALA A 5 8.06 -7.05 24.27
CA ALA A 5 6.73 -7.55 24.61
C ALA A 5 5.61 -6.84 23.82
N GLN A 6 5.84 -5.60 23.37
CA GLN A 6 4.90 -4.84 22.52
C GLN A 6 4.79 -5.40 21.10
N LEU A 7 5.76 -6.21 20.67
CA LEU A 7 5.80 -6.85 19.35
C LEU A 7 5.30 -8.29 19.38
N ALA A 8 4.63 -8.71 20.46
CA ALA A 8 4.11 -10.05 20.60
C ALA A 8 3.23 -10.45 19.40
N GLY A 9 3.59 -11.55 18.73
CA GLY A 9 2.89 -12.08 17.56
C GLY A 9 3.60 -11.86 16.23
N MET A 10 4.53 -10.89 16.15
CA MET A 10 5.40 -10.71 14.98
C MET A 10 6.46 -11.83 14.94
N SER A 11 6.93 -12.17 13.74
CA SER A 11 8.02 -13.14 13.55
C SER A 11 9.37 -12.59 14.02
N GLU A 12 10.34 -13.49 14.27
CA GLU A 12 11.70 -13.10 14.63
C GLU A 12 12.35 -12.22 13.53
N GLN A 13 12.07 -12.53 12.26
CA GLN A 13 12.54 -11.75 11.12
C GLN A 13 11.96 -10.32 11.12
N GLU A 14 10.67 -10.16 11.39
CA GLU A 14 10.04 -8.83 11.47
C GLU A 14 10.55 -8.03 12.67
N ILE A 15 10.79 -8.67 13.81
CA ILE A 15 11.38 -8.02 14.99
C ILE A 15 12.82 -7.55 14.67
N ALA A 16 13.61 -8.37 13.97
CA ALA A 16 14.95 -8.01 13.53
C ALA A 16 14.94 -6.83 12.54
N LEU A 17 14.03 -6.84 11.56
CA LEU A 17 13.83 -5.73 10.62
C LEU A 17 13.41 -4.45 11.35
N ALA A 18 12.53 -4.54 12.35
CA ALA A 18 12.13 -3.38 13.15
C ALA A 18 13.27 -2.81 14.00
N ALA A 19 14.17 -3.68 14.48
CA ALA A 19 15.38 -3.26 15.20
C ALA A 19 16.39 -2.58 14.25
N GLU A 20 16.56 -3.10 13.03
CA GLU A 20 17.42 -2.48 12.01
C GLU A 20 16.90 -1.09 11.62
N ALA A 21 15.59 -0.98 11.35
CA ALA A 21 14.95 0.30 11.02
C ALA A 21 15.10 1.34 12.16
N ALA A 22 15.08 0.90 13.41
CA ALA A 22 15.35 1.77 14.56
C ALA A 22 16.82 2.24 14.57
N ARG A 23 17.77 1.34 14.33
CA ARG A 23 19.20 1.66 14.25
C ARG A 23 19.52 2.65 13.14
N GLU A 24 18.93 2.49 11.96
CA GLU A 24 19.07 3.43 10.84
C GLU A 24 18.56 4.85 11.18
N LYS A 25 17.68 4.97 12.19
CA LYS A 25 17.17 6.24 12.71
C LYS A 25 17.87 6.72 13.98
N GLY A 26 18.95 6.05 14.40
CA GLY A 26 19.69 6.38 15.61
C GLY A 26 18.91 6.13 16.90
N LEU A 27 17.96 5.19 16.87
CA LEU A 27 17.14 4.82 18.03
C LEU A 27 17.68 3.53 18.67
N ASP A 28 18.62 3.68 19.60
CA ASP A 28 19.21 2.54 20.31
C ASP A 28 18.23 1.86 21.27
N ASN A 29 18.27 0.53 21.33
CA ASN A 29 17.39 -0.29 22.18
C ASN A 29 15.89 -0.04 21.94
N LYS A 30 15.52 0.24 20.69
CA LYS A 30 14.14 0.46 20.24
C LYS A 30 13.85 -0.40 19.01
N TRP A 31 12.55 -0.51 18.72
CA TRP A 31 12.05 -1.10 17.48
C TRP A 31 11.17 -0.09 16.76
N LEU A 32 11.39 0.08 15.47
CA LEU A 32 10.64 0.99 14.62
C LEU A 32 9.85 0.18 13.60
N ILE A 33 8.53 0.34 13.61
CA ILE A 33 7.65 -0.16 12.55
C ILE A 33 7.38 1.03 11.61
N PRO A 34 7.90 1.02 10.38
CA PRO A 34 7.63 2.06 9.38
C PRO A 34 6.16 2.05 8.96
N LEU A 35 5.60 3.22 8.65
CA LEU A 35 4.22 3.35 8.17
C LEU A 35 4.15 3.15 6.65
N LEU A 36 3.17 2.36 6.19
CA LEU A 36 2.77 2.23 4.79
C LEU A 36 1.74 3.31 4.42
N ASN A 37 1.50 3.58 3.13
CA ASN A 37 0.63 4.69 2.71
C ASN A 37 -0.84 4.48 3.09
N THR A 38 -1.27 3.23 3.18
CA THR A 38 -2.66 2.84 3.42
C THR A 38 -3.04 3.17 4.85
N THR A 39 -4.35 3.24 5.10
CA THR A 39 -4.87 3.40 6.47
C THR A 39 -4.53 2.17 7.30
N GLN A 40 -4.89 0.98 6.81
CA GLN A 40 -4.51 -0.29 7.45
C GLN A 40 -3.01 -0.54 7.28
N GLN A 41 -2.39 -1.04 8.35
CA GLN A 41 -0.98 -1.42 8.39
C GLN A 41 -0.89 -2.95 8.50
N PRO A 42 -0.07 -3.65 7.68
CA PRO A 42 -0.03 -5.11 7.67
C PRO A 42 0.27 -5.75 9.03
N ALA A 43 1.18 -5.15 9.81
CA ALA A 43 1.55 -5.65 11.13
C ALA A 43 0.36 -5.73 12.12
N LEU A 44 -0.74 -5.00 11.88
CA LEU A 44 -1.93 -5.08 12.72
C LEU A 44 -2.56 -6.48 12.74
N ALA A 45 -2.35 -7.30 11.70
CA ALA A 45 -2.86 -8.67 11.63
C ALA A 45 -2.19 -9.62 12.63
N GLU A 46 -0.93 -9.38 12.97
CA GLU A 46 -0.10 -10.30 13.77
C GLU A 46 0.05 -9.85 15.23
N MET A 47 0.02 -8.54 15.47
CA MET A 47 0.29 -7.96 16.78
C MET A 47 -0.81 -8.31 17.80
N ARG A 48 -0.46 -9.11 18.81
CA ARG A 48 -1.37 -9.55 19.88
C ARG A 48 -1.68 -8.46 20.90
N ASP A 49 -0.71 -7.58 21.18
CA ASP A 49 -0.92 -6.45 22.08
C ASP A 49 -1.82 -5.38 21.42
N ARG A 50 -3.07 -5.30 21.89
CA ARG A 50 -4.07 -4.36 21.41
C ARG A 50 -3.65 -2.90 21.56
N ALA A 51 -2.97 -2.54 22.65
CA ALA A 51 -2.52 -1.16 22.86
C ALA A 51 -1.45 -0.78 21.83
N THR A 52 -0.63 -1.74 21.40
CA THR A 52 0.36 -1.50 20.35
C THR A 52 -0.28 -1.44 18.96
N ARG A 53 -1.32 -2.25 18.68
CA ARG A 53 -2.15 -2.09 17.47
C ARG A 53 -2.76 -0.70 17.36
N GLU A 54 -3.37 -0.21 18.44
CA GLU A 54 -3.94 1.13 18.51
C GLU A 54 -2.89 2.20 18.23
N LYS A 55 -1.73 2.14 18.90
CA LYS A 55 -0.62 3.08 18.66
C LYS A 55 -0.16 3.09 17.20
N LEU A 56 0.01 1.92 16.58
CA LEU A 56 0.43 1.83 15.19
C LEU A 56 -0.61 2.43 14.24
N PHE A 57 -1.90 2.10 14.46
CA PHE A 57 -2.99 2.65 13.66
C PHE A 57 -3.09 4.17 13.79
N ILE A 58 -3.06 4.70 15.02
CA ILE A 58 -3.16 6.14 15.29
C ILE A 58 -1.94 6.89 14.72
N ALA A 59 -0.74 6.30 14.79
CA ALA A 59 0.45 6.87 14.15
C ALA A 59 0.26 7.01 12.63
N GLY A 60 -0.37 6.03 11.98
CA GLY A 60 -0.76 6.08 10.58
C GLY A 60 -1.89 7.08 10.30
N TRP A 61 -2.93 7.08 11.11
CA TRP A 61 -4.12 7.92 10.97
C TRP A 61 -3.81 9.41 11.09
N THR A 62 -2.98 9.77 12.06
CA THR A 62 -2.64 11.17 12.37
C THR A 62 -1.33 11.62 11.71
N ARG A 63 -0.76 10.86 10.76
CA ARG A 63 0.60 11.07 10.23
C ARG A 63 0.86 12.46 9.66
N ALA A 64 -0.18 13.13 9.16
CA ALA A 64 -0.13 14.42 8.47
C ALA A 64 -1.08 15.46 9.09
N GLU A 65 -1.48 15.26 10.35
CA GLU A 65 -2.46 16.11 11.05
C GLU A 65 -1.99 16.48 12.47
N LYS A 66 -0.67 16.57 12.68
CA LYS A 66 -0.05 16.80 14.00
C LYS A 66 0.12 18.26 14.39
N ASN A 67 -0.35 19.21 13.57
CA ASN A 67 -0.03 20.63 13.70
C ASN A 67 1.50 20.91 13.69
N ASP A 68 2.27 20.10 12.97
CA ASP A 68 3.72 20.26 12.81
C ASP A 68 4.08 20.73 11.39
N GLY A 69 5.37 20.81 11.08
CA GLY A 69 5.85 21.19 9.73
C GLY A 69 5.47 20.22 8.61
N ASN A 70 4.87 19.08 8.93
CA ASN A 70 4.41 18.06 7.97
C ASN A 70 2.87 18.02 7.85
N ASP A 71 2.16 18.94 8.50
CA ASP A 71 0.70 19.02 8.44
C ASP A 71 0.23 19.41 7.02
N THR A 72 -0.69 18.63 6.45
CA THR A 72 -1.15 18.84 5.08
C THR A 72 -2.52 19.51 4.99
N ARG A 73 -3.22 19.71 6.11
CA ARG A 73 -4.62 20.16 6.11
C ARG A 73 -4.78 21.55 5.49
N ALA A 74 -3.90 22.49 5.84
CA ALA A 74 -3.90 23.85 5.27
C ALA A 74 -3.58 23.84 3.76
N ILE A 75 -2.65 22.97 3.33
CA ILE A 75 -2.29 22.80 1.92
C ILE A 75 -3.48 22.24 1.13
N ILE A 76 -4.15 21.21 1.66
CA ILE A 76 -5.32 20.59 1.04
C ILE A 76 -6.47 21.60 0.94
N GLN A 77 -6.75 22.35 2.01
CA GLN A 77 -7.77 23.40 2.00
C GLN A 77 -7.50 24.41 0.88
N ARG A 78 -6.28 24.94 0.81
CA ARG A 78 -5.90 25.89 -0.24
C ARG A 78 -6.00 25.29 -1.64
N LEU A 79 -5.62 24.01 -1.80
CA LEU A 79 -5.69 23.31 -3.07
C LEU A 79 -7.14 23.12 -3.54
N VAL A 80 -8.07 22.83 -2.63
CA VAL A 80 -9.51 22.72 -2.95
C VAL A 80 -10.07 24.06 -3.43
N GLU A 81 -9.72 25.16 -2.77
CA GLU A 81 -10.10 26.52 -3.20
C GLU A 81 -9.59 26.83 -4.61
N ILE A 82 -8.30 26.59 -4.86
CA ILE A 82 -7.68 26.84 -6.17
C ILE A 82 -8.36 26.00 -7.26
N ARG A 83 -8.62 24.72 -6.99
CA ARG A 83 -9.30 23.82 -7.93
C ARG A 83 -10.71 24.29 -8.28
N ALA A 84 -11.45 24.82 -7.30
CA ALA A 84 -12.77 25.40 -7.55
C ALA A 84 -12.68 26.67 -8.41
N GLN A 85 -11.72 27.56 -8.12
CA GLN A 85 -11.48 28.77 -8.91
C GLN A 85 -11.09 28.46 -10.35
N GLN A 86 -10.21 27.48 -10.57
CA GLN A 86 -9.80 27.02 -11.91
C GLN A 86 -11.00 26.53 -12.73
N ALA A 87 -11.85 25.70 -12.12
CA ALA A 87 -13.05 25.20 -12.80
C ALA A 87 -13.99 26.35 -13.21
N LYS A 88 -14.21 27.32 -12.31
CA LYS A 88 -15.04 28.49 -12.58
C LYS A 88 -14.50 29.33 -13.74
N LEU A 89 -13.18 29.56 -13.79
CA LEU A 89 -12.53 30.30 -14.88
C LEU A 89 -12.70 29.61 -16.24
N LEU A 90 -12.80 28.29 -16.25
CA LEU A 90 -12.98 27.46 -17.44
C LEU A 90 -14.47 27.23 -17.78
N GLY A 91 -15.40 27.89 -17.08
CA GLY A 91 -16.84 27.79 -17.33
C GLY A 91 -17.51 26.56 -16.73
N PHE A 92 -16.83 25.80 -15.86
CA PHE A 92 -17.40 24.63 -15.18
C PHE A 92 -17.93 25.00 -13.77
N PRO A 93 -18.97 24.32 -13.28
CA PRO A 93 -19.55 24.60 -11.96
C PRO A 93 -18.62 24.23 -10.79
N HIS A 94 -17.79 23.20 -10.95
CA HIS A 94 -16.84 22.73 -9.94
C HIS A 94 -15.74 21.87 -10.55
N TYR A 95 -14.68 21.61 -9.77
CA TYR A 95 -13.51 20.86 -10.25
C TYR A 95 -13.84 19.47 -10.79
N ALA A 96 -14.79 18.74 -10.19
CA ALA A 96 -15.16 17.41 -10.70
C ALA A 96 -15.75 17.46 -12.12
N ALA A 97 -16.59 18.46 -12.45
CA ALA A 97 -17.16 18.62 -13.78
C ALA A 97 -16.07 18.93 -14.82
N TRP A 98 -15.12 19.79 -14.45
CA TRP A 98 -13.97 20.07 -15.31
C TRP A 98 -13.08 18.83 -15.51
N LYS A 99 -12.69 18.17 -14.42
CA LYS A 99 -11.71 17.06 -14.45
C LYS A 99 -12.25 15.80 -15.11
N ILE A 100 -13.57 15.58 -15.11
CA ILE A 100 -14.17 14.37 -15.68
C ILE A 100 -14.55 14.51 -17.16
N ALA A 101 -14.52 15.74 -17.70
CA ALA A 101 -14.92 16.03 -19.08
C ALA A 101 -14.10 15.23 -20.12
N ASP A 102 -12.82 14.98 -19.85
CA ASP A 102 -11.92 14.19 -20.69
C ASP A 102 -11.82 12.70 -20.29
N GLN A 103 -12.55 12.29 -19.25
CA GLN A 103 -12.54 10.91 -18.74
C GLN A 103 -13.60 10.03 -19.42
N MET A 104 -13.55 8.71 -19.18
CA MET A 104 -14.53 7.76 -19.73
C MET A 104 -15.93 7.94 -19.15
N ALA A 105 -16.05 8.32 -17.88
CA ALA A 105 -17.33 8.50 -17.20
C ALA A 105 -18.14 9.71 -17.69
N LYS A 106 -17.49 10.67 -18.37
CA LYS A 106 -18.05 11.91 -18.96
C LYS A 106 -18.69 12.92 -18.01
N THR A 107 -19.47 12.49 -17.03
CA THR A 107 -20.17 13.37 -16.09
C THR A 107 -19.94 12.95 -14.64
N PRO A 108 -19.89 13.91 -13.69
CA PRO A 108 -19.79 13.60 -12.26
C PRO A 108 -20.93 12.71 -11.77
N GLU A 109 -22.14 12.91 -12.29
CA GLU A 109 -23.35 12.17 -11.92
C GLU A 109 -23.23 10.69 -12.31
N ALA A 110 -22.70 10.38 -13.50
CA ALA A 110 -22.50 8.99 -13.92
C ALA A 110 -21.53 8.26 -12.98
N ALA A 111 -20.42 8.91 -12.61
CA ALA A 111 -19.46 8.35 -11.66
C ALA A 111 -20.07 8.19 -10.25
N LEU A 112 -20.82 9.18 -9.76
CA LEU A 112 -21.47 9.11 -8.46
C LEU A 112 -22.56 8.04 -8.41
N ASN A 113 -23.36 7.89 -9.47
CA ASN A 113 -24.41 6.89 -9.54
C ASN A 113 -23.82 5.48 -9.51
N PHE A 114 -22.79 5.22 -10.31
CA PHE A 114 -22.08 3.93 -10.29
C PHE A 114 -21.54 3.58 -8.89
N MET A 115 -20.89 4.53 -8.21
CA MET A 115 -20.42 4.29 -6.84
C MET A 115 -21.57 4.09 -5.85
N ARG A 116 -22.68 4.84 -5.98
CA ARG A 116 -23.85 4.71 -5.09
C ARG A 116 -24.58 3.37 -5.27
N GLU A 117 -24.58 2.81 -6.48
CA GLU A 117 -25.18 1.51 -6.77
C GLU A 117 -24.48 0.35 -6.03
N ILE A 118 -23.15 0.42 -5.87
CA ILE A 118 -22.38 -0.63 -5.18
C ILE A 118 -22.39 -0.48 -3.64
N VAL A 119 -22.64 0.72 -3.12
CA VAL A 119 -22.57 1.02 -1.67
C VAL A 119 -23.50 0.13 -0.82
N PRO A 120 -24.78 -0.10 -1.16
CA PRO A 120 -25.66 -0.94 -0.34
C PRO A 120 -25.11 -2.36 -0.14
N ALA A 121 -24.69 -3.02 -1.22
CA ALA A 121 -24.15 -4.37 -1.16
C ALA A 121 -22.79 -4.43 -0.44
N ALA A 122 -21.89 -3.48 -0.74
CA ALA A 122 -20.59 -3.40 -0.09
C ALA A 122 -20.72 -3.13 1.42
N ARG A 123 -21.62 -2.23 1.82
CA ARG A 123 -21.89 -1.91 3.24
C ARG A 123 -22.52 -3.09 3.96
N GLN A 124 -23.45 -3.81 3.33
CA GLN A 124 -24.03 -5.00 3.93
C GLN A 124 -22.95 -6.05 4.20
N ARG A 125 -22.10 -6.33 3.21
CA ARG A 125 -20.99 -7.28 3.37
C ARG A 125 -20.02 -6.86 4.48
N ALA A 126 -19.65 -5.58 4.55
CA ALA A 126 -18.81 -5.05 5.61
C ALA A 126 -19.47 -5.18 7.00
N SER A 127 -20.80 -5.03 7.09
CA SER A 127 -21.55 -5.25 8.33
C SER A 127 -21.53 -6.72 8.76
N ASP A 128 -21.69 -7.66 7.83
CA ASP A 128 -21.65 -9.10 8.12
C ASP A 128 -20.24 -9.54 8.57
N GLU A 129 -19.20 -8.95 7.98
CA GLU A 129 -17.80 -9.15 8.37
C GLU A 129 -17.52 -8.59 9.77
N LEU A 130 -17.97 -7.37 10.05
CA LEU A 130 -17.86 -6.77 11.38
C LEU A 130 -18.60 -7.59 12.45
N ALA A 131 -19.79 -8.11 12.14
CA ALA A 131 -20.53 -8.99 13.04
C ALA A 131 -19.77 -10.30 13.31
N SER A 132 -19.13 -10.88 12.29
CA SER A 132 -18.29 -12.07 12.46
C SER A 132 -17.07 -11.78 13.34
N ILE A 133 -16.42 -10.63 13.16
CA ILE A 133 -15.29 -10.17 13.98
C ILE A 133 -15.72 -9.96 15.43
N GLN A 134 -16.85 -9.29 15.66
CA GLN A 134 -17.37 -9.05 17.01
C GLN A 134 -17.69 -10.37 17.72
N ALA A 135 -18.25 -11.34 17.01
CA ALA A 135 -18.51 -12.67 17.57
C ALA A 135 -17.23 -13.37 18.06
N VAL A 136 -16.10 -13.22 17.36
CA VAL A 136 -14.81 -13.77 17.83
C VAL A 136 -14.31 -13.05 19.07
N ILE A 137 -14.42 -11.71 19.12
CA ILE A 137 -14.07 -10.92 20.31
C ILE A 137 -14.91 -11.36 21.52
N ASP A 138 -16.21 -11.57 21.32
CA ASP A 138 -17.14 -11.96 22.37
C ASP A 138 -16.88 -13.40 22.86
N LYS A 139 -16.60 -14.35 21.94
CA LYS A 139 -16.18 -15.72 22.28
C LYS A 139 -14.93 -15.75 23.15
N GLN A 140 -13.99 -14.83 22.91
CA GLN A 140 -12.75 -14.69 23.67
C GLN A 140 -12.91 -13.83 24.93
N GLN A 141 -14.13 -13.37 25.23
CA GLN A 141 -14.42 -12.50 26.37
C GLN A 141 -13.58 -11.22 26.35
N GLY A 142 -13.31 -10.65 25.17
CA GLY A 142 -12.48 -9.46 25.03
C GLY A 142 -13.07 -8.21 25.69
N GLY A 143 -14.39 -8.11 25.79
CA GLY A 143 -15.07 -7.04 26.53
C GLY A 143 -15.03 -5.66 25.88
N PHE A 144 -14.81 -5.57 24.57
CA PHE A 144 -14.80 -4.32 23.81
C PHE A 144 -15.47 -4.46 22.44
N SER A 145 -15.91 -3.35 21.86
CA SER A 145 -16.37 -3.30 20.48
C SER A 145 -15.20 -3.16 19.51
N ALA A 146 -15.23 -3.92 18.42
CA ALA A 146 -14.20 -3.89 17.39
C ALA A 146 -13.89 -2.47 16.90
N GLN A 147 -12.61 -2.09 16.91
CA GLN A 147 -12.12 -0.82 16.39
C GLN A 147 -11.37 -1.02 15.06
N PRO A 148 -11.04 0.04 14.31
CA PRO A 148 -10.33 -0.08 13.04
C PRO A 148 -9.01 -0.86 13.12
N TRP A 149 -8.29 -0.77 14.25
CA TRP A 149 -7.04 -1.48 14.51
C TRP A 149 -7.22 -2.93 14.98
N ASP A 150 -8.45 -3.34 15.28
CA ASP A 150 -8.79 -4.71 15.65
C ASP A 150 -9.21 -5.53 14.41
N TRP A 151 -9.61 -4.86 13.32
CA TRP A 151 -10.17 -5.50 12.13
C TRP A 151 -9.27 -6.59 11.54
N ALA A 152 -8.01 -6.26 11.20
CA ALA A 152 -7.10 -7.21 10.57
C ALA A 152 -6.79 -8.42 11.47
N PHE A 153 -6.53 -8.17 12.76
CA PHE A 153 -6.20 -9.21 13.73
C PHE A 153 -7.31 -10.24 13.91
N TYR A 154 -8.55 -9.80 14.07
CA TYR A 154 -9.69 -10.70 14.24
C TYR A 154 -10.22 -11.26 12.93
N ALA A 155 -10.04 -10.56 11.80
CA ALA A 155 -10.38 -11.08 10.48
C ALA A 155 -9.60 -12.37 10.16
N GLU A 156 -8.32 -12.44 10.54
CA GLU A 156 -7.52 -13.67 10.36
C GLU A 156 -8.03 -14.83 11.20
N GLN A 157 -8.56 -14.55 12.40
CA GLN A 157 -9.18 -15.58 13.23
C GLN A 157 -10.52 -16.06 12.65
N VAL A 158 -11.35 -15.13 12.14
CA VAL A 158 -12.57 -15.48 11.41
C VAL A 158 -12.24 -16.31 10.18
N ARG A 159 -11.18 -15.97 9.45
CA ARG A 159 -10.72 -16.72 8.27
C ARG A 159 -10.32 -18.14 8.65
N ARG A 160 -9.55 -18.30 9.73
CA ARG A 160 -9.16 -19.60 10.26
C ARG A 160 -10.37 -20.43 10.72
N GLU A 161 -11.32 -19.83 11.43
CA GLU A 161 -12.55 -20.51 11.85
C GLU A 161 -13.42 -20.96 10.67
N LYS A 162 -13.51 -20.16 9.60
CA LYS A 162 -14.41 -20.43 8.47
C LYS A 162 -13.80 -21.30 7.37
N PHE A 163 -12.49 -21.19 7.13
CA PHE A 163 -11.83 -21.77 5.95
C PHE A 163 -10.67 -22.72 6.30
N ASP A 164 -10.36 -22.91 7.59
CA ASP A 164 -9.19 -23.68 8.05
C ASP A 164 -7.88 -23.25 7.37
N LEU A 165 -7.78 -21.95 7.07
CA LEU A 165 -6.67 -21.33 6.35
C LEU A 165 -6.05 -20.24 7.19
N ASP A 166 -4.72 -20.28 7.30
CA ASP A 166 -3.89 -19.26 7.93
C ASP A 166 -2.99 -18.62 6.87
N GLU A 167 -3.07 -17.30 6.69
CA GLU A 167 -2.25 -16.57 5.70
C GLU A 167 -0.74 -16.74 5.97
N ALA A 168 -0.34 -16.94 7.23
CA ALA A 168 1.05 -17.23 7.58
C ALA A 168 1.53 -18.58 7.00
N GLN A 169 0.64 -19.55 6.79
CA GLN A 169 0.98 -20.83 6.14
C GLN A 169 1.18 -20.66 4.62
N LEU A 170 0.63 -19.60 4.02
CA LEU A 170 0.78 -19.33 2.59
C LEU A 170 2.08 -18.57 2.26
N LYS A 171 2.59 -17.77 3.20
CA LYS A 171 3.80 -16.93 3.02
C LYS A 171 5.01 -17.68 2.41
N PRO A 172 5.35 -18.92 2.81
CA PRO A 172 6.47 -19.65 2.20
C PRO A 172 6.30 -20.01 0.72
N TYR A 173 5.06 -20.04 0.22
CA TYR A 173 4.75 -20.36 -1.18
C TYR A 173 4.83 -19.13 -2.10
N PHE A 174 4.89 -17.93 -1.53
CA PHE A 174 4.95 -16.67 -2.29
C PHE A 174 6.36 -16.05 -2.26
N GLU A 175 7.37 -16.85 -2.63
CA GLU A 175 8.74 -16.35 -2.83
C GLU A 175 8.80 -15.46 -4.08
N LEU A 176 9.45 -14.29 -3.96
CA LEU A 176 9.35 -13.23 -4.95
C LEU A 176 9.84 -13.65 -6.35
N ASN A 177 10.98 -14.35 -6.45
CA ASN A 177 11.49 -14.77 -7.75
C ASN A 177 10.56 -15.78 -8.41
N THR A 178 9.95 -16.66 -7.61
CA THR A 178 9.03 -17.68 -8.08
C THR A 178 7.72 -17.05 -8.58
N VAL A 179 7.18 -16.10 -7.83
CA VAL A 179 5.98 -15.35 -8.24
C VAL A 179 6.24 -14.56 -9.51
N LEU A 180 7.44 -14.01 -9.67
CA LEU A 180 7.79 -13.20 -10.83
C LEU A 180 8.02 -14.05 -12.09
N ASN A 181 8.86 -15.08 -12.02
CA ASN A 181 9.26 -15.88 -13.18
C ASN A 181 8.17 -16.89 -13.58
N GLU A 182 7.74 -17.73 -12.64
CA GLU A 182 6.78 -18.81 -12.88
C GLU A 182 5.33 -18.33 -12.80
N GLY A 183 5.06 -17.17 -12.20
CA GLY A 183 3.75 -16.53 -12.18
C GLY A 183 3.59 -15.50 -13.30
N VAL A 184 4.15 -14.30 -13.08
CA VAL A 184 3.91 -13.12 -13.90
C VAL A 184 4.48 -13.28 -15.32
N PHE A 185 5.76 -13.62 -15.45
CA PHE A 185 6.41 -13.74 -16.76
C PHE A 185 5.94 -14.95 -17.54
N TRP A 186 5.75 -16.08 -16.87
CA TRP A 186 5.17 -17.26 -17.50
C TRP A 186 3.77 -16.98 -18.06
N THR A 187 2.89 -16.33 -17.28
CA THR A 187 1.54 -15.98 -17.75
C THR A 187 1.60 -15.06 -18.97
N ALA A 188 2.47 -14.05 -18.94
CA ALA A 188 2.63 -13.13 -20.06
C ALA A 188 3.25 -13.82 -21.30
N ASN A 189 4.13 -14.79 -21.10
CA ASN A 189 4.64 -15.64 -22.17
C ASN A 189 3.53 -16.48 -22.80
N GLN A 190 2.69 -17.14 -21.99
CA GLN A 190 1.61 -17.98 -22.47
C GLN A 190 0.52 -17.18 -23.21
N LEU A 191 0.21 -15.96 -22.76
CA LEU A 191 -0.83 -15.13 -23.37
C LEU A 191 -0.33 -14.33 -24.58
N PHE A 192 0.89 -13.80 -24.53
CA PHE A 192 1.39 -12.83 -25.51
C PHE A 192 2.65 -13.28 -26.25
N GLY A 193 3.20 -14.46 -25.94
CA GLY A 193 4.42 -15.00 -26.56
C GLY A 193 5.71 -14.26 -26.16
N ILE A 194 5.64 -13.34 -25.20
CA ILE A 194 6.78 -12.51 -24.82
C ILE A 194 7.76 -13.26 -23.92
N LYS A 195 9.06 -13.03 -24.11
CA LYS A 195 10.14 -13.64 -23.32
C LYS A 195 10.90 -12.56 -22.56
N PHE A 196 11.30 -12.88 -21.35
CA PHE A 196 12.05 -12.00 -20.46
C PHE A 196 13.47 -12.53 -20.33
N VAL A 197 14.43 -11.60 -20.37
CA VAL A 197 15.84 -11.89 -20.13
C VAL A 197 16.35 -10.89 -19.10
N ASP A 198 17.03 -11.39 -18.08
CA ASP A 198 17.70 -10.58 -17.08
C ASP A 198 18.80 -9.73 -17.73
N VAL A 199 18.76 -8.42 -17.48
CA VAL A 199 19.80 -7.49 -17.90
C VAL A 199 20.42 -6.85 -16.67
N LEU A 200 21.72 -7.08 -16.48
CA LEU A 200 22.48 -6.48 -15.39
C LEU A 200 22.68 -4.98 -15.68
N ILE A 201 22.13 -4.15 -14.79
CA ILE A 201 22.47 -2.73 -14.70
C ILE A 201 23.25 -2.52 -13.40
N PHE A 202 24.22 -1.59 -13.42
CA PHE A 202 25.30 -1.35 -12.45
C PHE A 202 24.93 -1.06 -10.96
N LEU A 203 23.71 -1.38 -10.53
CA LEU A 203 23.26 -1.29 -9.15
C LEU A 203 22.73 -2.67 -8.71
N SER A 204 23.35 -3.22 -7.67
CA SER A 204 23.23 -4.63 -7.22
C SER A 204 21.85 -5.09 -6.75
N THR A 205 20.80 -4.26 -6.87
CA THR A 205 19.47 -4.49 -6.27
C THR A 205 18.31 -4.22 -7.24
N ILE A 206 18.58 -4.00 -8.52
CA ILE A 206 17.56 -3.73 -9.55
C ILE A 206 17.51 -4.91 -10.53
N LEU A 207 16.37 -5.62 -10.58
CA LEU A 207 16.10 -6.52 -11.70
C LEU A 207 15.54 -5.71 -12.87
N THR A 208 16.26 -5.74 -13.98
CA THR A 208 15.83 -5.12 -15.23
C THR A 208 15.58 -6.22 -16.25
N PHE A 209 14.43 -6.16 -16.92
CA PHE A 209 14.06 -7.13 -17.94
C PHE A 209 13.91 -6.44 -19.29
N VAL A 210 14.40 -7.11 -20.33
CA VAL A 210 14.11 -6.73 -21.71
C VAL A 210 13.06 -7.67 -22.28
N CYS A 211 12.00 -7.08 -22.84
CA CYS A 211 10.96 -7.77 -23.58
C CYS A 211 10.96 -7.23 -25.02
N GLY A 212 11.70 -7.89 -25.92
CA GLY A 212 11.81 -7.47 -27.33
C GLY A 212 12.39 -6.06 -27.49
N LYS A 213 11.59 -5.09 -27.97
CA LYS A 213 11.98 -3.67 -28.10
C LYS A 213 11.67 -2.81 -26.87
N PHE A 214 11.13 -3.40 -25.80
CA PHE A 214 10.72 -2.65 -24.62
C PHE A 214 11.62 -2.99 -23.43
N LEU A 215 12.11 -1.93 -22.78
CA LEU A 215 12.80 -2.03 -21.50
C LEU A 215 11.75 -1.90 -20.39
N ILE A 216 11.63 -2.94 -19.56
CA ILE A 216 10.76 -2.94 -18.39
C ILE A 216 11.66 -2.85 -17.16
N ILE A 217 11.55 -1.74 -16.44
CA ILE A 217 12.25 -1.52 -15.17
C ILE A 217 11.21 -1.68 -14.06
N MET A 218 11.38 -2.70 -13.22
CA MET A 218 10.58 -2.90 -12.02
C MET A 218 11.47 -2.67 -10.81
N ALA A 219 11.18 -1.65 -10.02
CA ALA A 219 11.92 -1.32 -8.80
C ALA A 219 11.04 -1.64 -7.59
N TRP A 220 11.50 -2.54 -6.72
CA TRP A 220 10.74 -3.01 -5.55
C TRP A 220 11.44 -2.79 -4.21
N ASP A 221 12.69 -2.28 -4.20
CA ASP A 221 13.47 -2.06 -2.96
C ASP A 221 13.81 -0.58 -2.71
N TRP A 222 13.90 -0.21 -1.43
CA TRP A 222 13.83 1.12 -0.82
C TRP A 222 14.88 2.16 -1.26
N ARG A 223 15.83 1.81 -2.13
CA ARG A 223 16.98 2.67 -2.47
C ARG A 223 16.95 3.12 -3.93
N TYR A 224 16.28 4.26 -4.09
CA TYR A 224 16.45 5.26 -5.15
C TYR A 224 15.99 4.93 -6.58
N PHE A 225 14.79 5.46 -6.86
CA PHE A 225 14.38 5.97 -8.16
C PHE A 225 14.83 7.44 -8.27
N THR A 226 15.93 7.75 -8.94
CA THR A 226 16.17 9.14 -9.43
C THR A 226 17.24 9.21 -10.52
N VAL A 227 16.81 9.56 -11.72
CA VAL A 227 17.44 10.65 -12.48
C VAL A 227 16.29 11.63 -12.73
N ILE A 228 15.87 12.40 -11.73
CA ILE A 228 16.25 13.81 -11.54
C ILE A 228 16.03 14.15 -10.07
N SER A 229 17.05 14.71 -9.43
CA SER A 229 17.15 15.29 -8.09
C SER A 229 15.82 15.73 -7.42
N SER A 230 15.36 15.01 -6.39
CA SER A 230 14.76 15.54 -5.16
C SER A 230 14.29 14.41 -4.23
N PRO A 231 14.57 14.46 -2.90
CA PRO A 231 14.06 13.50 -1.91
C PRO A 231 12.52 13.42 -1.79
N VAL A 232 11.79 14.28 -2.50
CA VAL A 232 10.31 14.32 -2.52
C VAL A 232 9.69 13.13 -3.26
N ILE A 233 10.43 12.43 -4.14
CA ILE A 233 9.88 11.39 -5.03
C ILE A 233 9.91 9.97 -4.40
N GLN A 234 10.64 9.76 -3.30
CA GLN A 234 10.79 8.45 -2.66
C GLN A 234 9.48 7.94 -1.98
N LYS A 235 8.47 8.79 -1.83
CA LYS A 235 7.17 8.45 -1.21
C LYS A 235 6.30 7.46 -2.01
N ALA A 236 6.63 7.16 -3.27
CA ALA A 236 5.79 6.35 -4.16
C ALA A 236 6.14 4.85 -4.25
N ALA A 237 7.31 4.41 -3.77
CA ALA A 237 7.85 3.09 -4.13
C ALA A 237 7.20 1.88 -3.43
N VAL A 238 6.53 2.06 -2.29
CA VAL A 238 5.98 0.93 -1.52
C VAL A 238 4.65 0.39 -2.11
N HIS A 239 4.10 1.00 -3.16
CA HIS A 239 2.69 0.79 -3.54
C HIS A 239 2.42 0.56 -5.03
N GLY A 240 3.42 0.08 -5.79
CA GLY A 240 3.27 -0.36 -7.18
C GLY A 240 2.85 0.75 -8.15
N TRP A 241 3.82 1.33 -8.86
CA TRP A 241 3.55 2.33 -9.91
C TRP A 241 4.33 1.97 -11.17
N ALA A 242 3.70 2.14 -12.34
CA ALA A 242 4.36 1.98 -13.62
C ALA A 242 4.64 3.34 -14.25
N ILE A 243 5.89 3.59 -14.65
CA ILE A 243 6.29 4.81 -15.36
C ILE A 243 6.96 4.38 -16.68
N LEU A 244 6.53 5.00 -17.78
CA LEU A 244 7.16 4.79 -19.08
C LEU A 244 8.41 5.66 -19.20
N LEU A 245 9.59 5.04 -19.32
CA LEU A 245 10.83 5.75 -19.63
C LEU A 245 11.10 5.72 -21.14
N SER A 246 10.86 6.82 -21.84
CA SER A 246 11.18 6.95 -23.26
C SER A 246 12.65 7.32 -23.47
N ASN A 247 13.58 6.41 -23.17
CA ASN A 247 15.00 6.67 -23.39
C ASN A 247 15.48 6.17 -24.76
N GLN A 248 15.28 6.98 -25.82
CA GLN A 248 15.75 6.68 -27.18
C GLN A 248 17.27 6.45 -27.28
N ARG A 249 18.07 6.90 -26.30
CA ARG A 249 19.53 6.72 -26.31
C ARG A 249 19.99 5.36 -25.76
N LEU A 250 19.23 4.74 -24.84
CA LEU A 250 19.59 3.42 -24.29
C LEU A 250 19.37 2.31 -25.32
N MET A 251 18.32 2.43 -26.13
CA MET A 251 17.95 1.51 -27.20
C MET A 251 19.00 1.38 -28.32
N LYS A 252 19.92 2.34 -28.46
CA LYS A 252 21.02 2.28 -29.45
C LYS A 252 22.24 1.49 -28.98
N ARG A 253 22.38 1.19 -27.69
CA ARG A 253 23.49 0.37 -27.15
C ARG A 253 23.14 -1.12 -27.01
N ILE A 254 21.88 -1.49 -27.26
CA ILE A 254 21.36 -2.88 -27.18
C ILE A 254 21.22 -3.50 -28.59
N ARG A 255 21.83 -2.88 -29.63
CA ARG A 255 21.97 -3.48 -30.96
C ARG A 255 23.41 -3.86 -31.23
#